data_AF-A0A1S8WJZ1-F1
#
_entry.id   AF-A0A1S8WJZ1-F1
#
_cell.length_a   1.000
_cell.length_b   1.000
_cell.length_c   1.000
_cell.angle_alpha   90.00
_cell.angle_beta   90.00
_cell.angle_gamma   90.00
#
_symmetry.space_group_name_H-M   'P 1'
#
loop_
_entity.id
_entity.type
_entity.pdbx_description
1 polymer ?
#
loop_
_entity_poly.entity_id
_entity_poly.type
_entity_poly.pdbx_seq_one_letter_code
_entity_poly.pdbx_strand_id
1 'polypeptide(L)'
;MLSKAIQEVPFVVHGYGSYLTLSVLDRDYRPDMTVDQAVNLLRSCAKEIQKRFIVNLDRYCVRLVTKDGISALPDLTNLSVVT
;
A
#
# COMPACT_ATOMS: atom_id res chain seq x y z
N MET A 1 -21.13 -4.08 24.25
CA MET A 1 -21.24 -4.08 22.78
C MET A 1 -20.24 -3.09 22.12
N LEU A 2 -18.97 -3.00 22.59
CA LEU A 2 -18.01 -1.99 22.12
C LEU A 2 -16.58 -2.50 21.83
N SER A 3 -16.31 -3.81 21.77
CA SER A 3 -14.94 -4.29 21.49
C SER A 3 -14.65 -4.67 20.03
N LYS A 4 -15.56 -4.38 19.08
CA LYS A 4 -15.44 -4.80 17.67
C LYS A 4 -14.97 -3.67 16.73
N ALA A 5 -14.13 -2.76 17.21
CA ALA A 5 -13.56 -1.68 16.39
C ALA A 5 -12.10 -1.92 15.97
N ILE A 6 -11.41 -2.88 16.60
CA ILE A 6 -10.02 -3.24 16.30
C ILE A 6 -10.01 -4.71 15.89
N GLN A 7 -9.46 -4.97 14.71
CA GLN A 7 -9.32 -6.31 14.15
C GLN A 7 -7.87 -6.49 13.70
N GLU A 8 -7.25 -7.59 14.11
CA GLU A 8 -5.95 -7.99 13.59
C GLU A 8 -6.14 -8.47 12.15
N VAL A 9 -5.38 -7.86 11.23
CA VAL A 9 -5.42 -8.15 9.79
C VAL A 9 -4.00 -8.10 9.22
N PRO A 10 -3.69 -8.92 8.20
CA PRO A 10 -2.38 -8.92 7.56
C PRO A 10 -2.08 -7.63 6.79
N PHE A 11 -3.12 -6.93 6.33
CA PHE A 11 -3.01 -5.64 5.67
C PHE A 11 -4.30 -4.83 5.86
N VAL A 12 -4.18 -3.51 5.77
CA VAL A 12 -5.32 -2.59 5.84
C VAL A 12 -5.06 -1.38 4.94
N VAL A 13 -6.12 -0.82 4.37
CA VAL A 13 -6.09 0.44 3.64
C VAL A 13 -7.22 1.32 4.13
N HIS A 14 -6.92 2.58 4.38
CA HIS A 14 -7.90 3.59 4.82
C HIS A 14 -8.17 4.63 3.74
N GLY A 15 -9.30 5.33 3.88
CA GLY A 15 -9.75 6.34 2.92
C GLY A 15 -10.23 5.75 1.60
N TYR A 16 -10.51 6.62 0.64
CA TYR A 16 -11.11 6.23 -0.64
C TYR A 16 -10.21 5.35 -1.52
N GLY A 17 -8.89 5.39 -1.31
CA GLY A 17 -7.95 4.51 -2.03
C GLY A 17 -8.19 3.02 -1.78
N SER A 18 -8.80 2.66 -0.63
CA SER A 18 -9.11 1.27 -0.27
C SER A 18 -9.97 0.55 -1.32
N TYR A 19 -10.94 1.24 -1.93
CA TYR A 19 -11.81 0.67 -2.97
C TYR A 19 -11.06 0.23 -4.24
N LEU A 20 -9.87 0.79 -4.47
CA LEU A 20 -9.05 0.51 -5.65
C LEU A 20 -7.94 -0.50 -5.36
N THR A 21 -7.45 -0.54 -4.12
CA THR A 21 -6.21 -1.27 -3.79
C THR A 21 -6.43 -2.52 -2.94
N LEU A 22 -7.54 -2.65 -2.21
CA LEU A 22 -7.77 -3.84 -1.38
C LEU A 22 -7.82 -5.12 -2.22
N SER A 23 -8.37 -5.08 -3.43
CA SER A 23 -8.39 -6.23 -4.34
C SER A 23 -6.99 -6.61 -4.86
N VAL A 24 -6.09 -5.64 -5.02
CA VAL A 24 -4.68 -5.89 -5.37
C VAL A 24 -3.98 -6.58 -4.20
N LEU A 25 -4.18 -6.08 -2.98
CA LEU A 25 -3.62 -6.69 -1.78
C LEU A 25 -4.16 -8.11 -1.57
N ASP A 26 -5.46 -8.31 -1.68
CA ASP A 26 -6.11 -9.63 -1.51
C ASP A 26 -5.56 -10.68 -2.49
N ARG A 27 -5.29 -10.27 -3.74
CA ARG A 27 -4.77 -11.17 -4.77
C ARG A 27 -3.26 -11.43 -4.66
N ASP A 28 -2.47 -10.39 -4.39
CA ASP A 28 -1.01 -10.42 -4.62
C ASP A 28 -0.20 -10.50 -3.31
N TYR A 29 -0.82 -10.28 -2.14
CA TYR A 29 -0.17 -10.43 -0.83
C TYR A 29 0.21 -11.87 -0.56
N ARG A 30 1.40 -12.07 0.02
CA ARG A 30 1.80 -13.34 0.63
C ARG A 30 2.49 -13.08 1.98
N PRO A 31 2.31 -13.98 2.97
CA PRO A 31 2.90 -13.79 4.29
C PRO A 31 4.45 -13.91 4.31
N ASP A 32 5.06 -14.47 3.27
CA ASP A 32 6.50 -14.74 3.16
C ASP A 32 7.25 -13.73 2.27
N MET A 33 6.66 -12.56 2.01
CA MET A 33 7.25 -11.55 1.13
C MET A 33 8.53 -10.96 1.70
N THR A 34 9.52 -10.75 0.82
CA THR A 34 10.67 -9.89 1.14
C THR A 34 10.26 -8.41 1.14
N VAL A 35 11.08 -7.54 1.73
CA VAL A 35 10.84 -6.09 1.74
C VAL A 35 10.66 -5.56 0.31
N ASP A 36 11.52 -5.95 -0.63
CA ASP A 36 11.41 -5.52 -2.04
C ASP A 36 10.10 -5.98 -2.70
N GLN A 37 9.65 -7.21 -2.41
CA GLN A 37 8.38 -7.72 -2.93
C GLN A 37 7.20 -6.92 -2.34
N ALA A 38 7.22 -6.62 -1.05
CA ALA A 38 6.19 -5.80 -0.41
C ALA A 38 6.16 -4.37 -0.97
N VAL A 39 7.33 -3.75 -1.19
CA VAL A 39 7.42 -2.42 -1.83
C VAL A 39 6.89 -2.45 -3.26
N ASN A 40 7.15 -3.51 -4.03
CA ASN A 40 6.59 -3.69 -5.36
C ASN A 40 5.05 -3.85 -5.33
N LEU A 41 4.51 -4.53 -4.34
CA LEU A 41 3.05 -4.61 -4.13
C LEU A 41 2.44 -3.23 -3.82
N LEU A 42 3.08 -2.44 -2.95
CA LEU A 42 2.67 -1.05 -2.70
C LEU A 42 2.71 -0.21 -3.99
N ARG A 43 3.71 -0.42 -4.85
CA ARG A 43 3.80 0.24 -6.16
C ARG A 43 2.64 -0.15 -7.08
N SER A 44 2.21 -1.41 -7.09
CA SER A 44 1.02 -1.84 -7.83
C SER A 44 -0.24 -1.15 -7.32
N CYS A 45 -0.41 -1.05 -5.99
CA CYS A 45 -1.52 -0.31 -5.39
C CYS A 45 -1.51 1.17 -5.81
N ALA A 46 -0.35 1.81 -5.75
CA ALA A 46 -0.19 3.22 -6.12
C ALA A 46 -0.51 3.45 -7.62
N LYS A 47 -0.13 2.52 -8.51
CA LYS A 47 -0.50 2.56 -9.94
C LYS A 47 -2.01 2.44 -10.16
N GLU A 48 -2.73 1.60 -9.42
CA GLU A 48 -4.19 1.51 -9.53
C GLU A 48 -4.88 2.80 -9.08
N ILE A 49 -4.37 3.45 -8.02
CA ILE A 49 -4.84 4.78 -7.60
C ILE A 49 -4.59 5.79 -8.72
N GLN A 50 -3.37 5.86 -9.25
CA GLN A 50 -3.03 6.78 -10.34
C GLN A 50 -3.89 6.60 -11.59
N LYS A 51 -4.27 5.36 -11.91
CA LYS A 51 -5.07 5.05 -13.09
C LYS A 51 -6.54 5.41 -12.93
N ARG A 52 -7.12 5.27 -11.73
CA ARG A 52 -8.58 5.27 -11.53
C ARG A 52 -9.08 6.35 -10.58
N PHE A 53 -8.22 6.93 -9.75
CA PHE A 53 -8.59 7.93 -8.78
C PHE A 53 -8.56 9.32 -9.42
N ILE A 54 -9.54 10.15 -9.09
CA ILE A 54 -9.68 11.49 -9.68
C ILE A 54 -8.59 12.46 -9.20
N VAL A 55 -8.05 12.23 -8.00
CA VAL A 55 -6.97 13.04 -7.44
C VAL A 55 -5.63 12.41 -7.80
N ASN A 56 -4.76 13.21 -8.41
CA ASN A 56 -3.40 12.79 -8.68
C ASN A 56 -2.53 12.95 -7.42
N LEU A 57 -1.99 11.84 -6.92
CA LEU A 57 -1.01 11.80 -5.83
C LEU A 57 0.35 11.40 -6.38
N ASP A 58 1.25 12.36 -6.56
CA ASP A 58 2.54 12.18 -7.25
C ASP A 58 3.60 11.44 -6.41
N ARG A 59 3.42 11.38 -5.09
CA ARG A 59 4.38 10.82 -4.13
C ARG A 59 3.70 10.01 -3.05
N TYR A 60 4.22 8.82 -2.79
CA TYR A 60 3.85 7.99 -1.64
C TYR A 60 5.06 7.71 -0.76
N CYS A 61 4.99 8.14 0.49
CA CYS A 61 6.04 7.90 1.48
C CYS A 61 5.97 6.46 2.00
N VAL A 62 7.09 5.75 2.01
CA VAL A 62 7.17 4.36 2.49
C VAL A 62 8.03 4.28 3.74
N ARG A 63 7.50 3.61 4.77
CA ARG A 63 8.23 3.36 6.02
C ARG A 63 8.25 1.87 6.30
N LEU A 64 9.42 1.37 6.67
CA LEU A 64 9.63 0.00 7.12
C LEU A 64 9.74 -0.01 8.64
N VAL A 65 8.95 -0.85 9.29
CA VAL A 65 8.99 -1.06 10.74
C VAL A 65 9.54 -2.46 11.00
N THR A 66 10.60 -2.54 11.79
CA THR A 66 11.25 -3.79 12.19
C THR A 66 11.47 -3.81 13.70
N LYS A 67 11.98 -4.94 14.23
CA LYS A 67 12.41 -5.02 15.63
C LYS A 67 13.49 -4.00 16.00
N ASP A 68 14.29 -3.55 15.04
CA ASP A 68 15.41 -2.64 15.23
C ASP A 68 15.00 -1.16 15.11
N GLY A 69 13.73 -0.89 14.79
CA GLY A 69 13.16 0.45 14.70
C GLY A 69 12.45 0.74 13.38
N ILE A 70 12.30 2.03 13.07
CA ILE A 70 11.58 2.55 11.90
C ILE A 70 12.58 3.18 10.94
N SER A 71 12.53 2.77 9.67
CA SER A 71 13.36 3.30 8.60
C SER A 71 12.51 3.88 7.47
N ALA A 72 12.90 5.02 6.93
CA ALA A 72 12.31 5.54 5.70
C ALA A 72 12.91 4.79 4.50
N LEU A 73 12.05 4.26 3.63
CA LEU A 73 12.45 3.71 2.34
C LEU A 73 12.29 4.79 1.26
N PRO A 74 12.90 4.60 0.07
CA PRO A 74 12.68 5.51 -1.05
C PRO A 74 11.20 5.66 -1.36
N ASP A 75 10.77 6.91 -1.55
CA ASP A 75 9.38 7.19 -1.87
C ASP A 75 9.00 6.64 -3.24
N LEU A 76 7.73 6.23 -3.38
CA LEU A 76 7.19 5.84 -4.66
C LEU A 76 6.77 7.12 -5.40
N THR A 77 7.57 7.47 -6.39
CA THR A 77 7.35 8.58 -7.33
C THR A 77 7.31 8.05 -8.76
N ASN A 78 7.02 8.93 -9.73
CA ASN A 78 6.98 8.61 -11.17
C ASN A 78 6.07 7.42 -11.48
N LEU A 79 4.86 7.44 -10.93
CA LEU A 79 3.86 6.39 -11.08
C LEU A 79 2.94 6.61 -12.30
N SER A 80 3.22 7.66 -13.09
CA SER A 80 2.51 7.99 -14.30
C SER A 80 2.52 6.81 -15.27
N VAL A 81 1.33 6.38 -15.66
CA VAL A 81 1.15 5.43 -16.75
C VAL A 81 1.61 6.13 -18.03
N VAL A 82 2.74 5.70 -18.60
CA VAL A 82 3.11 6.08 -19.96
C VAL A 82 1.96 5.60 -20.84
N THR A 83 1.25 6.55 -21.45
CA THR A 83 0.19 6.28 -22.43
C THR A 83 0.83 5.86 -23.74
#